data_AF-A0A6B7Q0X4-F1
#
_entry.id   AF-A0A6B7Q0X4-F1
#
_cell.length_a   1.000
_cell.length_b   1.000
_cell.length_c   1.000
_cell.angle_alpha   90.00
_cell.angle_beta   90.00
_cell.angle_gamma   90.00
#
_symmetry.space_group_name_H-M   'P 1'
#
loop_
_entity.id
_entity.type
_entity.pdbx_description
1 polymer ?
#
loop_
_entity_poly.entity_id
_entity_poly.type
_entity_poly.pdbx_seq_one_letter_code
_entity_poly.pdbx_strand_id
1 'polypeptide(L)'
;MDVEQRDANRQAFLALLEKHKVKQGESAMLINAVTQRPCSVRAVRSWLNDPTKKSSRPCPSWAVKALEDGIVYMQKLMERRKQQLDAQSIAEEAHP
;
A
#
# COMPACT_ATOMS: atom_id res chain seq x y z
N MET A 1 5.58 -19.02 -13.78
CA MET A 1 6.09 -17.78 -13.16
C MET A 1 7.51 -18.08 -12.72
N ASP A 2 8.50 -17.42 -13.32
CA ASP A 2 9.92 -17.69 -13.08
C ASP A 2 10.38 -17.11 -11.74
N VAL A 3 11.47 -17.65 -11.18
CA VAL A 3 12.08 -17.24 -9.90
C VAL A 3 12.43 -15.76 -9.92
N GLU A 4 12.99 -15.28 -11.04
CA GLU A 4 13.36 -13.88 -11.23
C GLU A 4 12.16 -12.93 -11.08
N GLN A 5 11.00 -13.28 -11.66
CA GLN A 5 9.79 -12.47 -11.54
C GLN A 5 9.25 -12.44 -10.11
N ARG A 6 9.42 -13.52 -9.34
CA ARG A 6 8.99 -13.58 -7.93
C ARG A 6 9.82 -12.63 -7.08
N ASP A 7 11.13 -12.62 -7.29
CA ASP A 7 12.05 -11.78 -6.53
C ASP A 7 11.89 -10.31 -6.92
N ALA A 8 11.71 -10.00 -8.21
CA ALA A 8 11.40 -8.66 -8.68
C ALA A 8 10.14 -8.08 -8.01
N ASN A 9 9.04 -8.86 -7.96
CA ASN A 9 7.80 -8.42 -7.31
C ASN A 9 8.00 -8.18 -5.81
N ARG A 10 8.72 -9.08 -5.13
CA ARG A 10 9.02 -8.94 -3.70
C ARG A 10 9.84 -7.68 -3.42
N GLN A 11 10.87 -7.42 -4.21
CA GLN A 11 11.71 -6.22 -4.09
C GLN A 11 10.91 -4.95 -4.37
N ALA A 12 10.09 -4.94 -5.42
CA ALA A 12 9.21 -3.81 -5.72
C ALA A 12 8.22 -3.52 -4.58
N PHE A 13 7.64 -4.56 -3.99
CA PHE A 13 6.76 -4.41 -2.83
C PHE A 13 7.50 -3.81 -1.63
N LEU A 14 8.70 -4.30 -1.30
CA LEU A 14 9.52 -3.75 -0.22
C LEU A 14 9.90 -2.30 -0.46
N ALA A 15 10.24 -1.94 -1.70
CA ALA A 15 10.55 -0.56 -2.07
C ALA A 15 9.36 0.38 -1.88
N LEU A 16 8.13 -0.06 -2.18
CA LEU A 16 6.91 0.71 -1.91
C LEU A 16 6.70 0.94 -0.40
N LEU A 17 6.89 -0.11 0.42
CA LEU A 17 6.78 0.02 1.87
C LEU A 17 7.78 1.03 2.42
N GLU A 18 9.04 0.94 2.00
CA GLU A 18 10.10 1.82 2.48
C GLU A 18 9.89 3.27 2.03
N LYS A 19 9.62 3.47 0.73
CA LYS A 19 9.42 4.78 0.11
C LYS A 19 8.28 5.56 0.76
N HIS A 20 7.18 4.87 1.07
CA HIS A 20 5.97 5.50 1.60
C HIS A 20 5.81 5.31 3.12
N LYS A 21 6.81 4.73 3.80
CA LYS A 21 6.79 4.42 5.23
C LYS A 21 5.56 3.62 5.66
N VAL A 22 5.09 2.73 4.79
CA VAL A 22 3.92 1.88 5.00
C VAL A 22 4.34 0.59 5.70
N LYS A 23 3.65 0.23 6.79
CA LYS A 23 3.88 -1.04 7.49
C LYS A 23 3.18 -2.20 6.78
N GLN A 24 3.66 -3.43 6.98
CA GLN A 24 3.02 -4.62 6.39
C GLN A 24 1.54 -4.80 6.78
N GLY A 25 1.15 -4.35 7.96
CA GLY A 25 -0.25 -4.38 8.39
C GLY A 25 -1.11 -3.39 7.60
N GLU A 26 -0.59 -2.19 7.37
CA GLU A 26 -1.23 -1.13 6.59
C GLU A 26 -1.33 -1.53 5.12
N SER A 27 -0.27 -2.11 4.54
CA SER A 27 -0.32 -2.56 3.15
C SER A 27 -1.40 -3.62 2.91
N ALA A 28 -1.63 -4.54 3.86
CA ALA A 28 -2.74 -5.48 3.79
C ALA A 28 -4.10 -4.75 3.77
N MET A 29 -4.28 -3.72 4.59
CA MET A 29 -5.51 -2.91 4.59
C MET A 29 -5.70 -2.13 3.28
N LEU A 30 -4.64 -1.55 2.73
CA LEU A 30 -4.67 -0.81 1.46
C LEU A 30 -5.04 -1.74 0.29
N ILE A 31 -4.43 -2.93 0.24
CA ILE A 31 -4.76 -3.94 -0.76
C ILE A 31 -6.23 -4.36 -0.63
N ASN A 32 -6.75 -4.52 0.60
CA ASN A 32 -8.17 -4.84 0.81
C ASN A 32 -9.09 -3.76 0.27
N ALA A 33 -8.78 -2.50 0.58
CA ALA A 33 -9.58 -1.36 0.18
C ALA A 33 -9.66 -1.23 -1.36
N VAL A 34 -8.55 -1.47 -2.06
CA VAL A 34 -8.51 -1.35 -3.53
C VAL A 34 -9.11 -2.58 -4.23
N THR A 35 -8.76 -3.78 -3.77
CA THR A 35 -9.16 -5.02 -4.45
C THR A 35 -10.55 -5.50 -4.06
N GLN A 36 -11.14 -4.94 -3.00
CA GLN A 36 -12.41 -5.40 -2.42
C GLN A 36 -12.37 -6.89 -2.03
N ARG A 37 -11.17 -7.42 -1.76
CA ARG A 37 -10.91 -8.82 -1.40
C ARG A 37 -10.11 -8.89 -0.10
N PRO A 38 -10.38 -9.87 0.78
CA PRO A 38 -9.58 -10.06 1.98
C PRO A 38 -8.12 -10.44 1.68
N CYS A 39 -7.20 -9.61 2.14
CA CYS A 39 -5.76 -9.79 2.21
C CYS A 39 -5.37 -9.70 3.69
N SER A 40 -4.73 -10.76 4.17
CA SER A 40 -4.27 -10.84 5.55
C SER A 40 -2.82 -10.38 5.68
N VAL A 41 -2.45 -9.86 6.84
CA VAL A 41 -1.06 -9.55 7.17
C VAL A 41 -0.16 -10.80 7.04
N ARG A 42 -0.71 -11.99 7.30
CA ARG A 42 0.00 -13.26 7.10
C ARG A 42 0.31 -13.52 5.63
N ALA A 43 -0.60 -13.19 4.71
CA ALA A 43 -0.34 -13.30 3.27
C ALA A 43 0.82 -12.38 2.87
N VAL A 44 0.77 -11.10 3.28
CA VAL A 44 1.86 -10.13 3.04
C VAL A 44 3.19 -10.64 3.59
N ARG A 45 3.23 -11.13 4.84
CA ARG A 45 4.44 -11.72 5.43
C ARG A 45 4.97 -12.89 4.61
N SER A 46 4.09 -13.77 4.13
CA SER A 46 4.50 -14.91 3.32
C SER A 46 5.15 -14.50 1.99
N TRP A 47 4.75 -13.37 1.41
CA TRP A 47 5.33 -12.83 0.18
C TRP A 47 6.69 -12.16 0.37
N LEU A 48 6.89 -11.54 1.54
CA LEU A 48 8.09 -10.75 1.84
C LEU A 48 9.16 -11.52 2.61
N ASN A 49 8.80 -12.68 3.16
CA ASN A 49 9.74 -13.59 3.81
C ASN A 49 10.87 -13.99 2.86
N ASP A 50 11.96 -14.42 3.48
CA ASP A 50 13.11 -15.04 2.80
C ASP A 50 12.61 -16.13 1.83
N PRO A 51 12.92 -16.02 0.52
CA PRO A 51 12.43 -16.93 -0.52
C PRO A 51 12.89 -18.39 -0.32
N THR A 52 13.95 -18.62 0.46
CA THR A 52 14.46 -19.97 0.75
C THR A 52 13.63 -20.73 1.79
N LYS A 53 12.78 -20.04 2.56
CA LYS A 53 11.98 -20.64 3.64
C LYS A 53 10.75 -21.35 3.08
N LYS A 54 10.40 -22.52 3.65
CA LYS A 54 9.20 -23.30 3.27
C LYS A 54 7.88 -22.54 3.39
N SER A 55 7.80 -21.57 4.29
CA SER A 55 6.61 -20.73 4.48
C SER A 55 6.54 -19.56 3.49
N SER A 56 7.57 -19.35 2.68
CA SER A 56 7.63 -18.30 1.68
C SER A 56 6.74 -18.62 0.49
N ARG A 57 5.98 -17.61 0.06
CA ARG A 57 5.11 -17.68 -1.12
C ARG A 57 5.60 -16.63 -2.12
N PRO A 58 5.51 -16.89 -3.43
CA PRO A 58 5.81 -15.87 -4.43
C PRO A 58 4.98 -14.61 -4.21
N CYS A 59 5.61 -13.44 -4.24
CA CYS A 59 4.89 -12.18 -4.27
C CYS A 59 4.21 -12.04 -5.64
N PRO A 60 2.87 -11.96 -5.69
CA PRO A 60 2.18 -11.86 -6.97
C PRO A 60 2.23 -10.42 -7.50
N SER A 61 2.31 -10.27 -8.82
CA SER A 61 2.38 -8.95 -9.48
C SER A 61 1.17 -8.07 -9.16
N TRP A 62 -0.02 -8.66 -9.06
CA TRP A 62 -1.23 -7.93 -8.70
C TRP A 62 -1.16 -7.31 -7.29
N ALA A 63 -0.42 -7.91 -6.35
CA ALA A 63 -0.30 -7.36 -5.00
C ALA A 63 0.59 -6.11 -4.97
N VAL A 64 1.65 -6.10 -5.79
CA VAL A 64 2.48 -4.90 -6.00
C VAL A 64 1.62 -3.78 -6.57
N LYS A 65 0.84 -4.09 -7.62
CA LYS A 65 -0.03 -3.10 -8.26
C LYS A 65 -1.11 -2.58 -7.31
N ALA A 66 -1.78 -3.46 -6.58
CA ALA A 66 -2.82 -3.08 -5.62
C ALA A 66 -2.27 -2.21 -4.48
N LEU A 67 -1.04 -2.46 -4.01
CA LEU A 67 -0.40 -1.61 -3.01
C LEU A 67 -0.10 -0.22 -3.57
N GLU A 68 0.47 -0.15 -4.78
CA GLU A 68 0.74 1.12 -5.46
C GLU A 68 -0.55 1.95 -5.61
N ASP A 69 -1.62 1.33 -6.12
CA ASP A 69 -2.92 1.99 -6.29
C ASP A 69 -3.51 2.45 -4.94
N GLY A 70 -3.35 1.65 -3.89
CA GLY A 70 -3.82 1.97 -2.54
C GLY A 70 -3.08 3.15 -1.92
N ILE A 71 -1.77 3.25 -2.15
CA ILE A 71 -0.96 4.39 -1.72
C ILE A 71 -1.40 5.66 -2.44
N VAL A 72 -1.53 5.60 -3.78
CA VAL A 72 -1.96 6.74 -4.60
C VAL A 72 -3.35 7.21 -4.17
N TYR A 73 -4.27 6.28 -3.93
CA TYR A 73 -5.61 6.58 -3.44
C TYR A 73 -5.56 7.32 -2.08
N MET A 74 -4.81 6.81 -1.11
CA MET A 74 -4.68 7.44 0.20
C MET A 74 -4.07 8.84 0.13
N GLN A 75 -3.04 9.03 -0.69
CA GLN A 75 -2.42 10.35 -0.87
C GLN A 75 -3.42 11.36 -1.44
N LYS A 76 -4.19 10.97 -2.46
CA LYS A 76 -5.24 11.82 -3.04
C LYS A 76 -6.33 12.16 -2.03
N LEU A 77 -6.73 11.22 -1.18
CA LEU A 77 -7.71 11.46 -0.12
C LEU A 77 -7.20 12.45 0.93
N MET A 78 -5.96 12.27 1.39
CA MET A 78 -5.34 13.16 2.37
C MET A 78 -5.21 14.59 1.83
N GLU A 79 -4.79 14.72 0.57
CA GLU A 79 -4.68 16.02 -0.10
C GLU A 79 -6.03 16.74 -0.18
N ARG A 80 -7.09 16.04 -0.61
CA ARG A 80 -8.45 16.60 -0.65
C ARG A 80 -8.93 17.05 0.73
N ARG A 81 -8.65 16.25 1.77
CA ARG A 81 -9.03 16.59 3.15
C ARG A 81 -8.30 17.83 3.64
N LYS A 82 -7.01 17.95 3.34
CA LYS A 82 -6.21 19.15 3.66
C LYS A 82 -6.80 20.39 3.00
N GLN A 83 -7.08 20.32 1.69
CA GLN A 83 -7.68 21.42 0.93
C GLN A 83 -9.03 21.86 1.51
N GLN A 84 -9.85 20.93 1.99
CA GLN A 84 -11.12 21.25 2.64
C GLN A 84 -10.92 21.97 3.99
N LEU A 85 -9.95 21.54 4.79
CA LEU A 85 -9.64 22.19 6.07
C LEU A 85 -9.11 23.60 5.83
N ASP A 86 -8.19 23.77 4.87
CA ASP A 86 -7.63 25.06 4.51
C ASP A 86 -8.73 26.00 3.95
N ALA A 87 -9.66 25.49 3.14
CA ALA A 87 -10.80 26.27 2.64
C ALA A 87 -11.78 26.66 3.76
N GLN A 88 -12.00 25.79 4.74
CA GLN A 88 -12.85 26.07 5.91
C GLN A 88 -12.23 27.15 6.80
N SER A 89 -10.93 27.07 7.09
CA SER A 89 -10.25 28.10 7.89
C SER A 89 -10.26 29.46 7.18
N ILE A 90 -10.05 29.50 5.87
CA ILE A 90 -10.16 30.75 5.07
C ILE A 90 -11.58 31.33 5.14
N ALA A 91 -12.62 30.49 5.08
CA ALA A 91 -14.01 30.95 5.15
C ALA A 91 -14.39 31.51 6.52
N GLU A 92 -13.86 30.91 7.60
CA GLU A 92 -14.06 31.38 8.98
C GLU A 92 -13.35 32.73 9.24
N GLU A 93 -12.13 32.90 8.74
CA GLU A 93 -11.39 34.19 8.84
C GLU A 93 -12.03 35.32 8.01
N ALA A 94 -12.77 34.98 6.95
CA ALA A 94 -13.44 35.95 6.08
C ALA A 94 -14.82 36.44 6.60
N HIS A 95 -15.28 35.92 7.74
CA HIS A 95 -16.49 36.38 8.45
C HIS A 95 -16.15 36.77 9.90
N PRO A 96 -15.65 38.00 10.14
CA PRO A 96 -15.45 38.54 11.48
C PRO A 96 -16.77 38.89 12.19
#